data_AF-A0A2P4P8M6-F1
#
_entry.id   AF-A0A2P4P8M6-F1
#
_cell.length_a   1.000
_cell.length_b   1.000
_cell.length_c   1.000
_cell.angle_alpha   90.00
_cell.angle_beta   90.00
_cell.angle_gamma   90.00
#
_symmetry.space_group_name_H-M   'P 1'
#
loop_
_entity.id
_entity.type
_entity.pdbx_description
1 polymer ?
#
loop_
_entity_poly.entity_id
_entity_poly.type
_entity_poly.pdbx_seq_one_letter_code
_entity_poly.pdbx_strand_id
1 'polypeptide(L)'
;MQLTQALQIKEDKVNELEKNLVTLDQERIKQLKVKEKELSKVKGELIDKLTSGENTKEVHKEKEAKQREINELQQELSRTSVSYNANRKKQVLKQVNNFLKTKEAFLTLREEAIKKLQNCYNRLVNSIDITRSMKTTELTDKYTKEFQNTLVKYNDGLLELNKNHYSLKNVVQENKELEVSLKIENILRLNSFNLDKYKIFKFATNSQEGTRIQLNSNMMEEDINSLRKNLNELKLELNQEKSELKNLAAV
;
A
#
# COMPACT_ATOMS: atom_id res chain seq x y z
N MET A 1 17.35 18.89 -7.91
CA MET A 1 16.12 19.16 -7.14
C MET A 1 14.89 19.38 -8.02
N GLN A 2 14.96 20.22 -9.07
CA GLN A 2 13.83 20.50 -9.98
C GLN A 2 13.28 19.26 -10.73
N LEU A 3 14.14 18.34 -11.19
CA LEU A 3 13.70 17.16 -11.94
C LEU A 3 12.86 16.19 -11.10
N THR A 4 13.26 15.92 -9.86
CA THR A 4 12.52 15.04 -8.94
C THR A 4 11.15 15.61 -8.60
N GLN A 5 11.07 16.92 -8.35
CA GLN A 5 9.80 17.60 -8.11
C GLN A 5 8.89 17.57 -9.34
N ALA A 6 9.45 17.80 -10.53
CA ALA A 6 8.69 17.74 -11.78
C ALA A 6 8.16 16.32 -12.08
N LEU A 7 8.94 15.28 -11.78
CA LEU A 7 8.49 13.89 -11.90
C LEU A 7 7.36 13.58 -10.92
N GLN A 8 7.48 14.02 -9.67
CA GLN A 8 6.44 13.84 -8.66
C GLN A 8 5.12 14.49 -9.08
N ILE A 9 5.15 15.74 -9.54
CA ILE A 9 3.95 16.46 -10.02
C ILE A 9 3.27 15.70 -11.18
N LYS A 10 4.06 15.17 -12.12
CA LYS A 10 3.53 14.37 -13.24
C LYS A 10 2.91 13.08 -12.74
N GLU A 11 3.55 12.37 -11.81
CA GLU A 11 3.03 11.14 -11.25
C GLU A 11 1.72 11.37 -10.48
N ASP A 12 1.65 12.45 -9.70
CA ASP A 12 0.44 12.86 -8.98
C ASP A 12 -0.70 13.20 -9.95
N LYS A 13 -0.39 13.89 -11.06
CA LYS A 13 -1.40 14.20 -12.07
C LYS A 13 -1.92 12.95 -12.79
N VAL A 14 -1.03 11.99 -13.07
CA VAL A 14 -1.43 10.70 -13.63
C VAL A 14 -2.34 9.94 -12.66
N ASN A 15 -1.99 9.92 -11.36
CA ASN A 15 -2.83 9.29 -10.33
C ASN A 15 -4.23 9.89 -10.27
N GLU A 16 -4.33 11.22 -10.33
CA GLU A 16 -5.61 11.94 -10.33
C GLU A 16 -6.46 11.57 -11.55
N LEU A 17 -5.86 11.54 -12.75
CA LEU A 17 -6.55 11.17 -13.98
C LEU A 17 -7.00 9.70 -13.97
N GLU A 18 -6.18 8.79 -13.46
CA GLU A 18 -6.54 7.37 -13.31
C GLU A 18 -7.74 7.20 -12.37
N LYS A 19 -7.79 7.97 -11.26
CA LYS A 19 -8.93 7.96 -10.34
C LYS A 19 -10.20 8.52 -10.99
N ASN A 20 -10.09 9.64 -11.71
CA ASN A 20 -11.21 10.24 -12.42
C ASN A 20 -11.79 9.30 -13.48
N LEU A 21 -10.93 8.56 -14.19
CA LEU A 21 -11.36 7.57 -15.18
C LEU A 21 -12.18 6.44 -14.54
N VAL A 22 -11.75 5.93 -13.38
CA VAL A 22 -12.51 4.91 -12.63
C VAL A 22 -13.88 5.44 -12.20
N THR A 23 -13.94 6.69 -11.72
CA THR A 23 -15.22 7.33 -11.35
C THR A 23 -16.15 7.48 -12.55
N LEU A 24 -15.62 7.91 -13.70
CA LEU A 24 -16.40 8.07 -14.92
C LEU A 24 -16.96 6.74 -15.43
N ASP A 25 -16.12 5.70 -15.47
CA ASP A 25 -16.55 4.34 -15.84
C ASP A 25 -17.65 3.83 -14.89
N GLN A 26 -17.52 4.08 -13.58
CA GLN A 26 -18.53 3.71 -12.59
C GLN A 26 -19.88 4.41 -12.84
N GLU A 27 -19.86 5.71 -13.13
CA GLU A 27 -21.06 6.49 -13.45
C GLU A 27 -21.70 6.00 -14.75
N ARG A 28 -20.91 5.76 -15.79
CA ARG A 28 -21.40 5.23 -17.07
C ARG A 28 -22.07 3.87 -16.88
N ILE A 29 -21.46 2.96 -16.12
CA ILE A 29 -22.04 1.65 -15.78
C ILE A 29 -23.41 1.80 -15.09
N LYS A 30 -23.53 2.74 -14.14
CA LYS A 30 -24.81 3.01 -13.45
C LYS A 30 -25.87 3.49 -14.45
N GLN A 31 -25.53 4.45 -15.32
CA GLN A 31 -26.45 4.97 -16.33
C GLN A 31 -26.92 3.88 -17.32
N LEU A 32 -25.99 3.07 -17.82
CA LEU A 32 -26.29 1.97 -18.74
C LEU A 32 -27.25 0.95 -18.12
N LYS A 33 -27.05 0.58 -16.84
CA LYS A 33 -27.95 -0.33 -16.11
C LYS A 33 -29.36 0.23 -15.94
N VAL A 34 -29.48 1.53 -15.67
CA VAL A 34 -30.80 2.19 -15.58
C VAL A 34 -31.51 2.14 -16.93
N LYS A 35 -30.82 2.53 -18.01
CA LYS A 35 -31.40 2.53 -19.36
C LYS A 35 -31.79 1.12 -19.83
N GLU A 36 -30.97 0.11 -19.55
CA GLU A 36 -31.28 -1.29 -19.85
C GLU A 36 -32.58 -1.74 -19.16
N LYS A 37 -32.77 -1.36 -17.89
CA LYS A 37 -33.96 -1.70 -17.11
C LYS A 37 -35.22 -1.01 -17.67
N GLU A 38 -35.13 0.26 -18.03
CA GLU A 38 -36.23 1.01 -18.65
C GLU A 38 -36.66 0.38 -19.98
N LEU A 39 -35.70 0.08 -20.86
CA LEU A 39 -35.99 -0.57 -22.14
C LEU A 39 -36.56 -1.98 -21.97
N SER A 40 -36.08 -2.73 -20.97
CA SER A 40 -36.62 -4.06 -20.66
C SER A 40 -38.08 -3.99 -20.22
N LYS A 41 -38.47 -2.94 -19.48
CA LYS A 41 -39.87 -2.69 -19.11
C LYS A 41 -40.74 -2.42 -20.34
N VAL A 42 -40.31 -1.50 -21.20
CA VAL A 42 -41.03 -1.18 -22.46
C VAL A 42 -41.17 -2.42 -23.34
N LYS A 43 -40.10 -3.22 -23.47
CA LYS A 43 -40.16 -4.48 -24.20
C LYS A 43 -41.17 -5.47 -23.58
N GLY A 44 -41.26 -5.53 -22.26
CA GLY A 44 -42.26 -6.32 -21.54
C GLY A 44 -43.69 -5.89 -21.90
N GLU A 45 -43.97 -4.59 -21.84
CA GLU A 45 -45.28 -4.03 -22.22
C GLU A 45 -45.66 -4.38 -23.68
N LEU A 46 -44.68 -4.37 -24.60
CA LEU A 46 -44.89 -4.81 -25.99
C LEU A 46 -45.18 -6.31 -26.11
N ILE A 47 -44.58 -7.17 -25.26
CA ILE A 47 -44.88 -8.61 -25.22
C ILE A 47 -46.30 -8.85 -24.71
N ASP A 48 -46.73 -8.10 -23.70
CA ASP A 48 -48.06 -8.22 -23.13
C ASP A 48 -49.14 -7.86 -24.17
N LYS A 49 -48.94 -6.77 -24.94
CA LYS A 49 -49.84 -6.39 -26.05
C LYS A 49 -49.98 -7.48 -27.12
N LEU A 50 -48.87 -8.09 -27.51
CA LEU A 50 -48.88 -9.21 -28.48
C LEU A 50 -49.64 -10.42 -27.92
N THR A 51 -49.54 -10.66 -26.62
CA THR A 51 -50.19 -11.78 -25.93
C THR A 51 -51.69 -11.54 -25.72
N SER A 52 -52.11 -10.28 -25.55
CA SER A 52 -53.52 -9.89 -25.46
C SER A 52 -54.26 -9.84 -26.80
N GLY A 53 -53.58 -10.19 -27.91
CA GLY A 53 -54.16 -10.26 -29.25
C GLY A 53 -53.96 -9.02 -30.12
N GLU A 54 -53.28 -7.97 -29.64
CA GLU A 54 -52.92 -6.77 -30.41
C GLU A 54 -51.67 -7.05 -31.25
N ASN A 55 -51.83 -7.91 -32.26
CA ASN A 55 -50.74 -8.46 -33.05
C ASN A 55 -50.53 -7.71 -34.38
N THR A 56 -50.07 -6.46 -34.29
CA THR A 56 -49.75 -5.66 -35.49
C THR A 56 -48.29 -5.82 -35.91
N LYS A 57 -48.02 -5.64 -37.21
CA LYS A 57 -46.64 -5.61 -37.76
C LYS A 57 -45.78 -4.53 -37.08
N GLU A 58 -46.39 -3.46 -36.59
CA GLU A 58 -45.71 -2.35 -35.93
C GLU A 58 -45.20 -2.75 -34.54
N VAL A 59 -46.05 -3.39 -33.72
CA VAL A 59 -45.67 -3.88 -32.39
C VAL A 59 -44.53 -4.90 -32.49
N HIS A 60 -44.55 -5.78 -33.50
CA HIS A 60 -43.44 -6.69 -33.77
C HIS A 60 -42.14 -5.96 -34.11
N LYS A 61 -42.17 -4.99 -35.04
CA LYS A 61 -41.00 -4.21 -35.43
C LYS A 61 -40.42 -3.41 -34.25
N GLU A 62 -41.28 -2.83 -33.42
CA GLU A 62 -40.85 -2.08 -32.24
C GLU A 62 -40.20 -3.00 -31.20
N LYS A 63 -40.79 -4.16 -30.91
CA LYS A 63 -40.19 -5.17 -30.01
C LYS A 63 -38.80 -5.60 -30.49
N GLU A 64 -38.64 -5.86 -31.78
CA GLU A 64 -37.35 -6.21 -32.38
C GLU A 64 -36.35 -5.05 -32.30
N ALA A 65 -36.79 -3.80 -32.51
CA ALA A 65 -35.95 -2.63 -32.33
C ALA A 65 -35.47 -2.48 -30.87
N LYS A 66 -36.37 -2.64 -29.89
CA LYS A 66 -36.01 -2.59 -28.46
C LYS A 66 -35.07 -3.72 -28.06
N GLN A 67 -35.24 -4.92 -28.61
CA GLN A 67 -34.29 -6.01 -28.37
C GLN A 67 -32.89 -5.67 -28.90
N ARG A 68 -32.77 -5.07 -30.09
CA ARG A 68 -31.48 -4.65 -30.64
C ARG A 68 -30.82 -3.59 -29.77
N GLU A 69 -31.57 -2.58 -29.33
CA GLU A 69 -31.06 -1.54 -28.43
C GLU A 69 -30.57 -2.12 -27.08
N ILE A 70 -31.30 -3.08 -26.52
CA ILE A 70 -30.86 -3.79 -25.29
C ILE A 70 -29.55 -4.55 -25.53
N ASN A 71 -29.43 -5.26 -26.66
CA ASN A 71 -28.21 -6.00 -26.98
C ASN A 71 -26.99 -5.06 -27.13
N GLU A 72 -27.17 -3.90 -27.75
CA GLU A 72 -26.12 -2.87 -27.89
C GLU A 72 -25.70 -2.32 -26.53
N LEU A 73 -26.67 -2.01 -25.64
CA LEU A 73 -26.38 -1.55 -24.29
C LEU A 73 -25.64 -2.59 -23.45
N GLN A 74 -26.03 -3.87 -23.55
CA GLN A 74 -25.34 -4.97 -22.87
C GLN A 74 -23.90 -5.11 -23.36
N GLN A 75 -23.67 -4.92 -24.66
CA GLN A 75 -22.32 -4.92 -25.23
C GLN A 75 -21.48 -3.74 -24.71
N GLU A 76 -22.06 -2.54 -24.65
CA GLU A 76 -21.40 -1.35 -24.11
C GLU A 76 -21.11 -1.49 -22.60
N LEU A 77 -22.07 -2.03 -21.84
CA LEU A 77 -21.93 -2.29 -20.41
C LEU A 77 -20.80 -3.29 -20.15
N SER A 78 -20.70 -4.34 -20.96
CA SER A 78 -19.62 -5.33 -20.88
C SER A 78 -18.26 -4.67 -21.14
N ARG A 79 -18.12 -3.90 -22.23
CA ARG A 79 -16.87 -3.18 -22.55
C ARG A 79 -16.46 -2.22 -21.43
N THR A 80 -17.40 -1.41 -20.93
CA THR A 80 -17.16 -0.44 -19.86
C THR A 80 -16.78 -1.13 -18.55
N SER A 81 -17.44 -2.25 -18.22
CA SER A 81 -17.13 -3.02 -17.01
C SER A 81 -15.73 -3.66 -17.06
N VAL A 82 -15.29 -4.11 -18.23
CA VAL A 82 -13.92 -4.61 -18.44
C VAL A 82 -12.90 -3.50 -18.23
N SER A 83 -13.12 -2.32 -18.84
CA SER A 83 -12.27 -1.13 -18.62
C SER A 83 -12.20 -0.74 -17.14
N TYR A 84 -13.36 -0.62 -16.49
CA TYR A 84 -13.49 -0.27 -15.09
C TYR A 84 -12.67 -1.19 -14.18
N ASN A 85 -12.81 -2.51 -14.36
CA ASN A 85 -12.09 -3.50 -13.56
C ASN A 85 -10.58 -3.50 -13.86
N ALA A 86 -10.18 -3.33 -15.12
CA ALA A 86 -8.77 -3.25 -15.50
C ALA A 86 -8.08 -2.02 -14.87
N ASN A 87 -8.75 -0.86 -14.87
CA ASN A 87 -8.24 0.38 -14.28
C ASN A 87 -8.09 0.24 -12.75
N ARG A 88 -9.10 -0.32 -12.08
CA ARG A 88 -9.02 -0.64 -10.64
C ARG A 88 -7.89 -1.61 -10.31
N LYS A 89 -7.73 -2.71 -11.08
CA LYS A 89 -6.61 -3.67 -10.92
C LYS A 89 -5.27 -2.96 -11.02
N LYS A 90 -5.11 -2.07 -12.02
CA LYS A 90 -3.89 -1.28 -12.21
C LYS A 90 -3.60 -0.37 -11.01
N GLN A 91 -4.61 0.32 -10.47
CA GLN A 91 -4.47 1.18 -9.30
C GLN A 91 -4.00 0.41 -8.05
N VAL A 92 -4.61 -0.75 -7.78
CA VAL A 92 -4.22 -1.62 -6.68
C VAL A 92 -2.77 -2.09 -6.83
N LEU A 93 -2.39 -2.57 -8.00
CA LEU A 93 -1.02 -3.04 -8.26
C LEU A 93 0.02 -1.93 -8.15
N LYS A 94 -0.31 -0.70 -8.56
CA LYS A 94 0.55 0.48 -8.37
C LYS A 94 0.82 0.73 -6.88
N GLN A 95 -0.22 0.68 -6.04
CA GLN A 95 -0.05 0.86 -4.59
C GLN A 95 0.76 -0.26 -3.95
N VAL A 96 0.57 -1.51 -4.39
CA VAL A 96 1.42 -2.63 -3.95
C VAL A 96 2.89 -2.35 -4.27
N ASN A 97 3.20 -1.92 -5.50
CA ASN A 97 4.57 -1.59 -5.88
C ASN A 97 5.16 -0.46 -5.03
N ASN A 98 4.38 0.58 -4.72
CA ASN A 98 4.81 1.67 -3.85
C ASN A 98 5.10 1.19 -2.41
N PHE A 99 4.23 0.35 -1.86
CA PHE A 99 4.44 -0.27 -0.56
C PHE A 99 5.70 -1.13 -0.52
N LEU A 100 5.91 -2.01 -1.50
CA LEU A 100 7.10 -2.86 -1.57
C LEU A 100 8.39 -2.05 -1.68
N LYS A 101 8.40 -0.99 -2.50
CA LYS A 101 9.54 -0.06 -2.60
C LYS A 101 9.82 0.62 -1.28
N THR A 102 8.79 1.10 -0.59
CA THR A 102 8.93 1.75 0.72
C THR A 102 9.45 0.77 1.76
N LYS A 103 8.94 -0.47 1.77
CA LYS A 103 9.40 -1.54 2.66
C LYS A 103 10.87 -1.88 2.40
N GLU A 104 11.29 -1.99 1.15
CA GLU A 104 12.68 -2.20 0.77
C GLU A 104 13.59 -1.05 1.22
N ALA A 105 13.22 0.20 0.93
CA ALA A 105 13.96 1.39 1.36
C ALA A 105 14.10 1.46 2.89
N PHE A 106 13.04 1.11 3.62
CA PHE A 106 13.07 1.02 5.08
C PHE A 106 14.06 -0.04 5.58
N LEU A 107 14.13 -1.21 4.94
CA LEU A 107 15.09 -2.26 5.31
C LEU A 107 16.54 -1.81 5.04
N THR A 108 16.78 -1.10 3.93
CA THR A 108 18.09 -0.49 3.65
C THR A 108 18.46 0.56 4.71
N LEU A 109 17.53 1.44 5.08
CA LEU A 109 17.73 2.42 6.15
C LEU A 109 18.06 1.73 7.49
N ARG A 110 17.40 0.60 7.79
CA ARG A 110 17.67 -0.20 8.99
C ARG A 110 19.07 -0.80 8.99
N GLU A 111 19.54 -1.32 7.85
CA GLU A 111 20.91 -1.81 7.72
C GLU A 111 21.95 -0.73 8.00
N GLU A 112 21.73 0.47 7.43
CA GLU A 112 22.60 1.61 7.68
C GLU A 112 22.58 2.02 9.16
N ALA A 113 21.40 2.04 9.77
CA ALA A 113 21.25 2.33 11.19
C ALA A 113 22.02 1.31 12.03
N ILE A 114 21.85 0.01 11.79
CA ILE A 114 22.59 -1.05 12.52
C ILE A 114 24.10 -0.86 12.39
N LYS A 115 24.62 -0.55 11.19
CA LYS A 115 26.06 -0.28 11.00
C LYS A 115 26.53 0.91 11.82
N LYS A 116 25.77 2.01 11.83
CA LYS A 116 26.10 3.21 12.62
C LYS A 116 26.05 2.95 14.12
N LEU A 117 25.02 2.25 14.59
CA LEU A 117 24.87 1.86 15.99
C LEU A 117 26.02 0.94 16.43
N GLN A 118 26.41 -0.04 15.61
CA GLN A 118 27.56 -0.90 15.89
C GLN A 118 28.87 -0.11 15.99
N ASN A 119 29.09 0.84 15.08
CA ASN A 119 30.27 1.71 15.13
C ASN A 119 30.27 2.59 16.38
N CYS A 120 29.12 3.14 16.77
CA CYS A 120 28.95 3.90 18.01
C CYS A 120 29.30 3.02 19.23
N TYR A 121 28.75 1.82 19.31
CA TYR A 121 29.03 0.85 20.36
C TYR A 121 30.52 0.49 20.45
N ASN A 122 31.15 0.13 19.32
CA ASN A 122 32.58 -0.22 19.29
C ASN A 122 33.47 0.94 19.77
N ARG A 123 33.13 2.18 19.40
CA ARG A 123 33.86 3.38 19.84
C ARG A 123 33.69 3.62 21.34
N LEU A 124 32.51 3.41 21.90
CA LEU A 124 32.26 3.48 23.35
C LEU A 124 33.13 2.46 24.09
N VAL A 125 33.07 1.19 23.70
CA VAL A 125 33.83 0.10 24.35
C VAL A 125 35.33 0.36 24.28
N ASN A 126 35.86 0.68 23.09
CA ASN A 126 37.29 0.99 22.93
C ASN A 126 37.73 2.21 23.75
N SER A 127 36.85 3.22 23.91
CA SER A 127 37.15 4.41 24.71
C SER A 127 37.26 4.05 26.20
N ILE A 128 36.37 3.19 26.70
CA ILE A 128 36.36 2.70 28.09
C ILE A 128 37.65 1.91 28.37
N ASP A 129 38.10 1.08 27.44
CA ASP A 129 39.32 0.27 27.60
C ASP A 129 40.61 1.12 27.67
N ILE A 130 40.65 2.26 26.99
CA ILE A 130 41.82 3.16 26.93
C ILE A 130 41.87 4.12 28.12
N THR A 131 40.72 4.59 28.62
CA THR A 131 40.64 5.65 29.64
C THR A 131 40.29 5.13 31.03
N ARG A 132 41.24 4.47 31.70
CA ARG A 132 41.13 4.13 33.14
C ARG A 132 41.13 5.37 34.07
N SER A 133 41.23 6.61 33.55
CA SER A 133 41.48 7.82 34.36
C SER A 133 40.68 9.11 34.01
N MET A 134 39.68 9.11 33.12
CA MET A 134 38.84 10.31 32.90
C MET A 134 37.33 10.00 32.74
N LYS A 135 36.51 10.93 33.23
CA LYS A 135 35.05 10.90 33.45
C LYS A 135 34.26 10.03 32.45
N THR A 136 34.02 8.79 32.84
CA THR A 136 33.18 7.80 32.14
C THR A 136 31.79 8.32 31.80
N THR A 137 31.23 9.21 32.63
CA THR A 137 29.90 9.80 32.43
C THR A 137 29.80 10.68 31.18
N GLU A 138 30.77 11.57 30.93
CA GLU A 138 30.75 12.48 29.78
C GLU A 138 30.88 11.72 28.44
N LEU A 139 31.64 10.61 28.43
CA LEU A 139 31.76 9.72 27.27
C LEU A 139 30.47 8.94 27.02
N THR A 140 29.88 8.34 28.07
CA THR A 140 28.62 7.59 27.96
C THR A 140 27.48 8.49 27.48
N ASP A 141 27.42 9.74 27.93
CA ASP A 141 26.39 10.70 27.49
C ASP A 141 26.53 11.06 26.01
N LYS A 142 27.76 11.29 25.55
CA LYS A 142 28.06 11.55 24.13
C LYS A 142 27.58 10.40 23.24
N TYR A 143 27.96 9.17 23.57
CA TYR A 143 27.60 8.00 22.76
C TYR A 143 26.12 7.63 22.90
N THR A 144 25.50 7.85 24.07
CA THR A 144 24.05 7.73 24.23
C THR A 144 23.32 8.66 23.27
N LYS A 145 23.75 9.93 23.17
CA LYS A 145 23.16 10.90 22.25
C LYS A 145 23.36 10.51 20.78
N GLU A 146 24.55 10.06 20.40
CA GLU A 146 24.84 9.58 19.04
C GLU A 146 23.97 8.36 18.66
N PHE A 147 23.83 7.41 19.60
CA PHE A 147 23.00 6.23 19.44
C PHE A 147 21.52 6.61 19.22
N GLN A 148 20.94 7.39 20.14
CA GLN A 148 19.54 7.83 20.08
C GLN A 148 19.24 8.67 18.82
N ASN A 149 20.15 9.56 18.40
CA ASN A 149 19.98 10.33 17.16
C ASN A 149 19.90 9.42 15.92
N THR A 150 20.66 8.33 15.90
CA THR A 150 20.59 7.33 14.83
C THR A 150 19.22 6.65 14.80
N LEU A 151 18.61 6.42 15.97
CA LEU A 151 17.27 5.82 16.07
C LEU A 151 16.15 6.75 15.61
N VAL A 152 16.26 8.05 15.89
CA VAL A 152 15.29 9.05 15.41
C VAL A 152 15.17 8.97 13.89
N LYS A 153 16.31 8.97 13.18
CA LYS A 153 16.32 8.86 11.71
C LYS A 153 15.70 7.53 11.22
N TYR A 154 15.92 6.44 11.94
CA TYR A 154 15.30 5.15 11.62
C TYR A 154 13.77 5.18 11.80
N ASN A 155 13.28 5.83 12.87
CA ASN A 155 11.86 5.97 13.14
C ASN A 155 11.11 6.79 12.06
N ASP A 156 11.77 7.75 11.41
CA ASP A 156 11.20 8.48 10.28
C ASP A 156 10.85 7.53 9.11
N GLY A 157 11.75 6.60 8.78
CA GLY A 157 11.49 5.58 7.76
C GLY A 157 10.37 4.61 8.16
N LEU A 158 10.26 4.28 9.45
CA LEU A 158 9.16 3.46 9.95
C LEU A 158 7.80 4.17 9.81
N LEU A 159 7.76 5.48 10.08
CA LEU A 159 6.57 6.30 9.92
C LEU A 159 6.12 6.34 8.44
N GLU A 160 7.07 6.44 7.52
CA GLU A 160 6.80 6.40 6.08
C GLU A 160 6.24 5.04 5.62
N LEU A 161 6.82 3.93 6.11
CA LEU A 161 6.30 2.59 5.87
C LEU A 161 4.86 2.43 6.35
N ASN A 162 4.57 2.94 7.56
CA ASN A 162 3.24 2.89 8.15
C ASN A 162 2.21 3.67 7.31
N LYS A 163 2.56 4.88 6.85
CA LYS A 163 1.69 5.68 5.96
C LYS A 163 1.37 4.93 4.66
N ASN A 164 2.38 4.31 4.05
CA ASN A 164 2.19 3.53 2.82
C ASN A 164 1.36 2.27 3.05
N HIS A 165 1.50 1.61 4.20
CA HIS A 165 0.64 0.48 4.58
C HIS A 165 -0.84 0.87 4.64
N TYR A 166 -1.17 1.97 5.34
CA TYR A 166 -2.55 2.44 5.42
C TYR A 166 -3.12 2.85 4.06
N SER A 167 -2.30 3.54 3.24
CA SER A 167 -2.67 3.90 1.86
C SER A 167 -3.04 2.65 1.05
N LEU A 168 -2.19 1.63 1.08
CA LEU A 168 -2.44 0.36 0.40
C LEU A 168 -3.70 -0.34 0.93
N LYS A 169 -3.85 -0.42 2.25
CA LYS A 169 -5.02 -1.05 2.89
C LYS A 169 -6.32 -0.41 2.44
N ASN A 170 -6.37 0.93 2.37
CA ASN A 170 -7.55 1.66 1.92
C ASN A 170 -7.88 1.34 0.46
N VAL A 171 -6.88 1.38 -0.44
CA VAL A 171 -7.10 1.08 -1.86
C VAL A 171 -7.52 -0.37 -2.07
N VAL A 172 -6.96 -1.33 -1.32
CA VAL A 172 -7.39 -2.73 -1.38
C VAL A 172 -8.85 -2.89 -0.91
N GLN A 173 -9.25 -2.19 0.16
CA GLN A 173 -10.63 -2.23 0.68
C GLN A 173 -11.65 -1.60 -0.27
N GLU A 174 -11.33 -0.45 -0.88
CA GLU A 174 -12.15 0.17 -1.93
C GLU A 174 -12.34 -0.75 -3.14
N ASN A 175 -11.41 -1.69 -3.33
CA ASN A 175 -11.39 -2.62 -4.45
C ASN A 175 -11.64 -4.08 -4.05
N LYS A 176 -12.29 -4.34 -2.91
CA LYS A 176 -12.55 -5.69 -2.36
C LYS A 176 -13.35 -6.62 -3.28
N GLU A 177 -14.08 -6.07 -4.24
CA GLU A 177 -14.83 -6.83 -5.25
C GLU A 177 -13.91 -7.53 -6.26
N LEU A 178 -12.67 -7.06 -6.40
CA LEU A 178 -11.71 -7.68 -7.29
C LEU A 178 -10.98 -8.83 -6.59
N GLU A 179 -10.93 -9.98 -7.26
CA GLU A 179 -10.19 -11.15 -6.76
C GLU A 179 -8.71 -10.84 -6.46
N VAL A 180 -8.08 -10.00 -7.29
CA VAL A 180 -6.69 -9.56 -7.09
C VAL A 180 -6.52 -8.83 -5.75
N SER A 181 -7.50 -8.03 -5.32
CA SER A 181 -7.44 -7.29 -4.06
C SER A 181 -7.48 -8.23 -2.87
N LEU A 182 -8.37 -9.24 -2.90
CA LEU A 182 -8.48 -10.25 -1.85
C LEU A 182 -7.18 -11.08 -1.72
N LYS A 183 -6.58 -11.45 -2.86
CA LYS A 183 -5.29 -12.16 -2.86
C LYS A 183 -4.17 -11.31 -2.29
N ILE A 184 -4.10 -10.03 -2.66
CA ILE A 184 -3.11 -9.07 -2.13
C ILE A 184 -3.28 -8.87 -0.63
N GLU A 185 -4.52 -8.72 -0.16
CA GLU A 185 -4.84 -8.60 1.27
C GLU A 185 -4.27 -9.74 2.09
N ASN A 186 -4.39 -10.97 1.58
CA ASN A 186 -3.89 -12.18 2.22
C ASN A 186 -2.36 -12.29 2.17
N ILE A 187 -1.74 -12.08 1.00
CA ILE A 187 -0.29 -12.18 0.82
C ILE A 187 0.44 -11.17 1.72
N LEU A 188 -0.01 -9.92 1.70
CA LEU A 188 0.59 -8.84 2.48
C LEU A 188 0.05 -8.74 3.91
N ARG A 189 -0.87 -9.64 4.28
CA ARG A 189 -1.46 -9.74 5.62
C ARG A 189 -1.95 -8.38 6.14
N LEU A 190 -2.63 -7.62 5.30
CA LEU A 190 -2.91 -6.19 5.56
C LEU A 190 -3.72 -5.95 6.85
N ASN A 191 -4.52 -6.92 7.28
CA ASN A 191 -5.32 -6.84 8.50
C ASN A 191 -4.55 -7.21 9.77
N SER A 192 -3.46 -7.98 9.67
CA SER A 192 -2.63 -8.37 10.80
C SER A 192 -1.26 -7.68 10.80
N PHE A 193 -1.12 -6.62 10.00
CA PHE A 193 0.07 -5.79 10.02
C PHE A 193 0.27 -5.18 11.40
N ASN A 194 1.39 -5.53 12.03
CA ASN A 194 1.76 -5.05 13.35
C ASN A 194 3.02 -4.21 13.25
N LEU A 195 2.88 -2.90 13.46
CA LEU A 195 4.00 -1.96 13.46
C LEU A 195 4.99 -2.24 14.61
N ASP A 196 4.54 -2.83 15.72
CA ASP A 196 5.42 -3.13 16.85
C ASP A 196 6.42 -4.24 16.53
N LYS A 197 6.12 -5.11 15.55
CA LYS A 197 7.10 -6.06 15.00
C LYS A 197 8.35 -5.33 14.44
N TYR A 198 8.21 -4.06 14.10
CA TYR A 198 9.28 -3.23 13.57
C TYR A 198 9.93 -2.34 14.64
N LYS A 199 9.25 -2.08 15.78
CA LYS A 199 9.75 -1.26 16.90
C LYS A 199 10.39 -2.12 17.99
N ILE A 200 11.65 -2.51 17.81
CA ILE A 200 12.33 -3.46 18.73
C ILE A 200 13.40 -2.78 19.61
N PHE A 201 13.16 -1.54 20.03
CA PHE A 201 14.02 -0.93 21.04
C PHE A 201 13.49 -1.29 22.41
N LYS A 202 14.31 -1.98 23.20
CA LYS A 202 13.97 -2.35 24.57
C LYS A 202 14.31 -1.21 25.53
N PHE A 203 15.39 -0.47 25.24
CA PHE A 203 15.90 0.57 26.16
C PHE A 203 15.88 1.97 25.56
N ALA A 204 16.09 2.12 24.26
CA ALA A 204 16.27 3.42 23.63
C ALA A 204 14.97 4.13 23.21
N THR A 205 13.94 4.16 24.06
CA THR A 205 12.58 4.62 23.71
C THR A 205 12.26 6.09 24.06
N ASN A 206 13.17 6.87 24.63
CA ASN A 206 12.88 8.26 25.05
C ASN A 206 13.68 9.29 24.25
N SER A 207 13.05 9.89 23.23
CA SER A 207 13.66 10.92 22.36
C SER A 207 13.44 12.37 22.83
N GLN A 208 12.73 12.61 23.93
CA GLN A 208 12.61 13.97 24.48
C GLN A 208 13.90 14.38 25.21
N GLU A 209 14.43 15.54 24.85
CA GLU A 209 15.73 16.10 25.24
C GLU A 209 15.99 16.13 26.77
N GLY A 210 14.93 16.03 27.60
CA GLY A 210 14.99 16.06 29.07
C GLY A 210 14.82 14.73 29.81
N THR A 211 14.51 13.62 29.13
CA THR A 211 14.25 12.29 29.73
C THR A 211 15.05 11.15 29.07
N ARG A 212 16.19 11.50 28.47
CA ARG A 212 17.10 10.52 27.84
C ARG A 212 17.67 9.59 28.91
N ILE A 213 17.25 8.32 28.87
CA ILE A 213 17.89 7.27 29.67
C ILE A 213 19.33 7.15 29.18
N GLN A 214 20.29 7.21 30.10
CA GLN A 214 21.69 6.95 29.79
C GLN A 214 21.84 5.47 29.40
N LEU A 215 22.36 5.21 28.20
CA LEU A 215 22.53 3.85 27.69
C LEU A 215 23.93 3.36 28.03
N ASN A 216 24.03 2.20 28.66
CA ASN A 216 25.32 1.51 28.82
C ASN A 216 25.59 0.58 27.62
N SER A 217 26.81 0.04 27.54
CA SER A 217 27.25 -0.83 26.46
C SER A 217 26.33 -2.04 26.27
N ASN A 218 25.93 -2.70 27.36
CA ASN A 218 25.10 -3.90 27.31
C ASN A 218 23.71 -3.60 26.74
N MET A 219 23.10 -2.48 27.13
CA MET A 219 21.81 -2.03 26.58
C MET A 219 21.90 -1.72 25.08
N MET A 220 22.97 -1.04 24.65
CA MET A 220 23.20 -0.75 23.23
C MET A 220 23.39 -2.04 22.42
N GLU A 221 24.17 -2.99 22.94
CA GLU A 221 24.41 -4.28 22.31
C GLU A 221 23.11 -5.11 22.17
N GLU A 222 22.27 -5.15 23.21
CA GLU A 222 20.99 -5.86 23.18
C GLU A 222 20.04 -5.28 22.12
N ASP A 223 19.94 -3.94 22.04
CA ASP A 223 19.13 -3.26 21.02
C ASP A 223 19.67 -3.54 19.60
N ILE A 224 21.00 -3.49 19.38
CA ILE A 224 21.63 -3.80 18.08
C ILE A 224 21.34 -5.23 17.65
N ASN A 225 21.51 -6.21 18.56
CA ASN A 225 21.28 -7.62 18.27
C ASN A 225 19.81 -7.89 17.94
N SER A 226 18.89 -7.27 18.67
CA SER A 226 17.45 -7.34 18.41
C SER A 226 17.09 -6.77 17.03
N LEU A 227 17.66 -5.62 16.67
CA LEU A 227 17.48 -5.04 15.33
C LEU A 227 17.99 -5.96 14.22
N ARG A 228 19.17 -6.58 14.41
CA ARG A 228 19.81 -7.45 13.41
C ARG A 228 19.01 -8.74 13.19
N LYS A 229 18.54 -9.38 14.26
CA LYS A 229 17.71 -10.59 14.17
C LYS A 229 16.44 -10.32 13.36
N ASN A 230 15.72 -9.26 13.69
CA ASN A 230 14.48 -8.92 13.02
C ASN A 230 14.67 -8.43 11.59
N LEU A 231 15.76 -7.73 11.27
CA LEU A 231 16.06 -7.35 9.89
C LEU A 231 16.13 -8.58 8.97
N ASN A 232 16.75 -9.67 9.42
CA ASN A 232 16.83 -10.91 8.63
C ASN A 232 15.44 -11.52 8.39
N GLU A 233 14.59 -11.57 9.42
CA GLU A 233 13.21 -12.04 9.31
C GLU A 233 12.39 -11.19 8.33
N LEU A 234 12.50 -9.87 8.42
CA LEU A 234 11.77 -8.94 7.54
C LEU A 234 12.23 -9.01 6.07
N LYS A 235 13.51 -9.28 5.82
CA LYS A 235 14.02 -9.52 4.46
C LYS A 235 13.44 -10.80 3.87
N LEU A 236 13.36 -11.87 4.65
CA LEU A 236 12.73 -13.13 4.22
C LEU A 236 11.25 -12.91 3.90
N GLU A 237 10.54 -12.18 4.77
CA GLU A 237 9.14 -11.79 4.53
C GLU A 237 8.98 -11.01 3.23
N LEU A 238 9.78 -9.95 3.01
CA LEU A 238 9.73 -9.15 1.78
C LEU A 238 10.01 -9.99 0.53
N ASN A 239 10.98 -10.91 0.59
CA ASN A 239 11.29 -11.79 -0.53
C ASN A 239 10.14 -12.76 -0.85
N GLN A 240 9.50 -13.31 0.17
CA GLN A 240 8.31 -14.14 0.01
C GLN A 240 7.16 -13.35 -0.62
N GLU A 241 6.83 -12.17 -0.08
CA GLU A 241 5.78 -11.29 -0.61
C GLU A 241 6.04 -10.95 -2.08
N LYS A 242 7.28 -10.57 -2.44
CA LYS A 242 7.68 -10.30 -3.83
C LYS A 242 7.50 -11.52 -4.73
N SER A 243 7.76 -12.73 -4.24
CA SER A 243 7.61 -13.97 -5.01
C SER A 243 6.14 -14.31 -5.25
N GLU A 244 5.31 -14.25 -4.20
CA GLU A 244 3.87 -14.53 -4.29
C GLU A 244 3.15 -13.51 -5.18
N LEU A 245 3.52 -12.23 -5.10
CA LEU A 245 2.93 -11.17 -5.93
C LEU A 245 3.33 -11.25 -7.41
N LYS A 246 4.53 -11.75 -7.73
CA LYS A 246 4.92 -11.99 -9.13
C LYS A 246 4.00 -13.01 -9.80
N ASN A 247 3.61 -14.06 -9.07
CA ASN A 247 2.70 -15.08 -9.58
C ASN A 247 1.29 -14.52 -9.85
N LEU A 248 0.90 -13.45 -9.16
CA LEU A 248 -0.37 -12.73 -9.37
C LEU A 248 -0.36 -11.80 -10.58
N ALA A 249 0.79 -11.25 -10.95
CA ALA A 249 0.91 -10.38 -12.12
C ALA A 249 0.95 -11.16 -13.45
N ALA A 250 1.25 -12.46 -13.39
CA ALA A 250 1.28 -13.37 -14.53
C ALA A 250 -0.10 -13.95 -14.91
N VAL A 251 -1.16 -13.63 -14.15
CA VAL A 251 -2.56 -14.06 -14.33
C VAL A 251 -3.47 -12.86 -14.62
#